data_AF-A0A183G4Y6-F1
#
_entry.id   AF-A0A183G4Y6-F1
#
_cell.length_a   1.000
_cell.length_b   1.000
_cell.length_c   1.000
_cell.angle_alpha   90.00
_cell.angle_beta   90.00
_cell.angle_gamma   90.00
#
_symmetry.space_group_name_H-M   'P 1'
#
loop_
_entity.id
_entity.type
_entity.pdbx_description
1 polymer ?
#
loop_
_entity_poly.entity_id
_entity_poly.type
_entity_poly.pdbx_seq_one_letter_code
_entity_poly.pdbx_strand_id
1 'polypeptide(L)'
;MDNNEFERLQRNYNLLRNAIPPLPSPEELNANIIRQLLEVTIDKTKLELTLIRMHLSTPWTIPGILFALYVTTPEVSEAMMNRPQFDDEDRPLLIDYSQINAAVSDQLELLCQHQDNIKQIRNNLLLENQKEEKSFRDRVMQEFKVLENLMTTMERNPVVLNWEAFDMDFSARIAVFHNRGPEGVNAGPDLGDTSSGGRGNEDELKIDARFYWLGPANVHNAVRDVDADDADADDVGADADIDHRELDAGLPYADIEDDVEVREAEETHANEDFIEPIDELDVGGIGPEDVIVAVEDIYENADMAGPMDQPDHDEIRPEEVLVVADEVDGDQDQHDAARRRQGIVDQGPDDRDVIEELFLRQRRAIQERDDLQMMINELESQERCAPRRYREGMIRRRAEFGMPCVFCEALGHHYSDSCLEVMDAQERKRILRETGRCKQCLDRGCEGGDDCRKKDARCRYCSKKGHNPAICSLPERSRDIEDQLEVLQRNHEDASNRVLRIRRRLRRHGVDI
;
A
#
# COMPACT_ATOMS: atom_id res chain seq x y z
N MET A 1 54.24 -17.49 -9.93
CA MET A 1 53.50 -17.21 -8.69
C MET A 1 53.93 -18.24 -7.68
N ASP A 2 54.28 -17.79 -6.49
CA ASP A 2 54.64 -18.68 -5.39
C ASP A 2 53.39 -19.45 -4.94
N ASN A 3 53.50 -20.72 -4.57
CA ASN A 3 52.33 -21.55 -4.22
C ASN A 3 51.52 -20.93 -3.06
N ASN A 4 52.20 -20.21 -2.17
CA ASN A 4 51.62 -19.43 -1.07
C ASN A 4 50.70 -18.29 -1.53
N GLU A 5 51.00 -17.67 -2.67
CA GLU A 5 50.22 -16.54 -3.20
C GLU A 5 48.91 -17.04 -3.83
N PHE A 6 48.95 -18.19 -4.49
CA PHE A 6 47.77 -18.85 -5.04
C PHE A 6 46.79 -19.30 -3.93
N GLU A 7 47.29 -19.92 -2.86
CA GLU A 7 46.44 -20.33 -1.73
C GLU A 7 45.82 -19.13 -0.99
N ARG A 8 46.52 -18.00 -0.94
CA ARG A 8 46.00 -16.77 -0.34
C ARG A 8 44.89 -16.16 -1.20
N LEU A 9 45.05 -16.17 -2.52
CA LEU A 9 44.01 -15.73 -3.46
C LEU A 9 42.79 -16.66 -3.42
N GLN A 10 43.00 -17.98 -3.37
CA GLN A 10 41.92 -18.96 -3.25
C GLN A 10 41.12 -18.76 -1.95
N ARG A 11 41.79 -18.47 -0.83
CA ARG A 11 41.15 -18.15 0.45
C ARG A 11 40.34 -16.86 0.40
N ASN A 12 40.91 -15.79 -0.15
CA ASN A 12 40.19 -14.52 -0.30
C ASN A 12 38.97 -14.66 -1.24
N TYR A 13 39.10 -15.45 -2.30
CA TYR A 13 38.00 -15.77 -3.20
C TYR A 13 36.88 -16.51 -2.46
N ASN A 14 37.21 -17.51 -1.64
CA ASN A 14 36.20 -18.24 -0.86
C ASN A 14 35.52 -17.36 0.21
N LEU A 15 36.27 -16.47 0.87
CA LEU A 15 35.69 -15.50 1.81
C LEU A 15 34.74 -14.52 1.12
N LEU A 16 35.12 -14.00 -0.04
CA LEU A 16 34.27 -13.10 -0.82
C LEU A 16 33.04 -13.84 -1.38
N ARG A 17 33.21 -15.06 -1.87
CA ARG A 17 32.12 -15.90 -2.36
C ARG A 17 31.10 -16.21 -1.26
N ASN A 18 31.56 -16.41 -0.02
CA ASN A 18 30.69 -16.70 1.13
C ASN A 18 30.08 -15.45 1.77
N ALA A 19 30.62 -14.25 1.47
CA ALA A 19 30.09 -12.97 1.95
C ALA A 19 29.00 -12.40 1.04
N ILE A 20 28.88 -12.88 -0.20
CA ILE A 20 27.80 -12.49 -1.11
C ILE A 20 26.59 -13.37 -0.77
N PRO A 21 25.45 -12.80 -0.33
CA PRO A 21 24.24 -13.58 -0.11
C PRO A 21 23.86 -14.29 -1.42
N PRO A 22 23.42 -15.57 -1.35
CA PRO A 22 22.99 -16.27 -2.54
C PRO A 22 21.88 -15.46 -3.21
N LEU A 23 21.96 -15.33 -4.53
CA LEU A 23 20.85 -14.80 -5.31
C LEU A 23 19.60 -15.64 -4.99
N PRO A 24 18.41 -15.01 -4.93
CA PRO A 24 17.18 -15.74 -4.71
C PRO A 24 17.08 -16.88 -5.72
N SER A 25 16.66 -18.04 -5.26
CA SER A 25 16.52 -19.19 -6.15
C SER A 25 15.50 -18.87 -7.25
N PRO A 26 15.62 -19.47 -8.45
CA PRO A 26 14.59 -19.34 -9.48
C PRO A 26 13.18 -19.67 -8.97
N GLU A 27 13.08 -20.57 -7.98
CA GLU A 27 11.82 -20.92 -7.31
C GLU A 27 11.26 -19.75 -6.48
N GLU A 28 12.10 -19.03 -5.74
CA GLU A 28 11.71 -17.83 -4.98
C GLU A 28 11.30 -16.68 -5.89
N LEU A 29 12.03 -16.50 -7.00
CA LEU A 29 11.69 -15.48 -7.99
C LEU A 29 10.34 -15.80 -8.64
N ASN A 30 10.11 -17.06 -9.02
CA ASN A 30 8.85 -17.52 -9.58
C ASN A 30 7.69 -17.36 -8.58
N ALA A 31 7.91 -17.67 -7.29
CA ALA A 31 6.90 -17.48 -6.25
C ALA A 31 6.51 -16.00 -6.08
N ASN A 32 7.46 -15.07 -6.20
CA ASN A 32 7.18 -13.64 -6.16
C ASN A 32 6.39 -13.17 -7.39
N ILE A 33 6.71 -13.66 -8.59
CA ILE A 33 5.98 -13.33 -9.82
C ILE A 33 4.55 -13.87 -9.75
N ILE A 34 4.37 -15.13 -9.36
CA ILE A 34 3.04 -15.76 -9.19
C ILE A 34 2.20 -14.96 -8.18
N ARG A 35 2.81 -14.49 -7.08
CA ARG A 35 2.11 -13.67 -6.09
C ARG A 35 1.62 -12.34 -6.67
N GLN A 36 2.48 -11.61 -7.39
CA GLN A 36 2.08 -10.36 -8.04
C GLN A 36 0.95 -10.59 -9.05
N LEU A 37 1.04 -11.68 -9.81
CA LEU A 37 0.02 -12.04 -10.79
C LEU A 37 -1.34 -12.37 -10.12
N LEU A 38 -1.32 -13.01 -8.95
CA LEU A 38 -2.52 -13.26 -8.15
C LEU A 38 -3.15 -11.96 -7.63
N GLU A 39 -2.35 -11.01 -7.12
CA GLU A 39 -2.83 -9.70 -6.66
C GLU A 39 -3.55 -8.94 -7.80
N VAL A 40 -2.91 -8.88 -8.98
CA VAL A 40 -3.51 -8.24 -10.18
C VAL A 40 -4.78 -8.96 -10.62
N THR A 41 -4.81 -10.29 -10.57
CA THR A 41 -5.99 -11.08 -10.95
C THR A 41 -7.17 -10.83 -10.01
N ILE A 42 -6.92 -10.70 -8.70
CA ILE A 42 -7.93 -10.35 -7.70
C ILE A 42 -8.50 -8.96 -7.99
N ASP A 43 -7.64 -7.96 -8.22
CA ASP A 43 -8.08 -6.58 -8.48
C ASP A 43 -8.89 -6.49 -9.78
N LYS A 44 -8.47 -7.20 -10.83
CA LYS A 44 -9.25 -7.32 -12.08
C LYS A 44 -10.64 -7.92 -11.82
N THR A 45 -10.72 -9.01 -11.06
CA THR A 45 -12.00 -9.69 -10.76
C THR A 45 -12.92 -8.77 -9.95
N LYS A 46 -12.38 -8.00 -9.00
CA LYS A 46 -13.14 -7.00 -8.24
C LYS A 46 -13.71 -5.90 -9.13
N LEU A 47 -12.92 -5.41 -10.09
CA LEU A 47 -13.36 -4.40 -11.05
C LEU A 47 -14.49 -4.95 -11.95
N GLU A 48 -14.34 -6.17 -12.46
CA GLU A 48 -15.37 -6.82 -13.29
C GLU A 48 -16.68 -7.00 -12.50
N LEU A 49 -16.64 -7.48 -11.26
CA LEU A 49 -17.83 -7.63 -10.41
C LEU A 49 -18.49 -6.28 -10.07
N THR A 50 -17.68 -5.24 -9.83
CA THR A 50 -18.19 -3.88 -9.57
C THR A 50 -18.87 -3.30 -10.82
N LEU A 51 -18.27 -3.52 -11.99
CA LEU A 51 -18.84 -3.11 -13.26
C LEU A 51 -20.16 -3.83 -13.54
N ILE A 52 -20.23 -5.14 -13.30
CA ILE A 52 -21.46 -5.93 -13.40
C ILE A 52 -22.54 -5.34 -12.46
N ARG A 53 -22.20 -5.05 -11.20
CA ARG A 53 -23.12 -4.43 -10.24
C ARG A 53 -23.65 -3.08 -10.72
N MET A 54 -22.80 -2.25 -11.31
CA MET A 54 -23.18 -0.95 -11.86
C MET A 54 -24.09 -1.08 -13.10
N HIS A 55 -23.78 -2.00 -14.00
CA HIS A 55 -24.64 -2.28 -15.16
C HIS A 55 -25.98 -2.86 -14.74
N LEU A 56 -26.00 -3.70 -13.70
CA LEU A 56 -27.23 -4.24 -13.14
C LEU A 56 -28.02 -3.21 -12.33
N SER A 57 -27.43 -2.17 -11.75
CA SER A 57 -28.21 -1.16 -11.02
C SER A 57 -28.92 -0.17 -11.96
N THR A 58 -28.34 0.10 -13.12
CA THR A 58 -28.87 1.03 -14.13
C THR A 58 -30.31 0.69 -14.60
N PRO A 59 -30.64 -0.54 -15.01
CA PRO A 59 -32.01 -0.89 -15.40
C PRO A 59 -33.01 -0.87 -14.24
N TRP A 60 -32.55 -0.87 -12.99
CA TRP A 60 -33.43 -0.79 -11.81
C TRP A 60 -33.67 0.65 -11.35
N THR A 61 -32.78 1.59 -11.69
CA THR A 61 -33.00 3.02 -11.45
C THR A 61 -33.85 3.68 -12.55
N ILE A 62 -33.81 3.15 -13.78
CA ILE A 62 -34.59 3.67 -14.92
C ILE A 62 -36.10 3.73 -14.65
N PRO A 63 -36.79 2.71 -14.09
CA PRO A 63 -38.20 2.79 -13.75
C PRO A 63 -38.57 4.00 -12.90
N GLY A 64 -37.77 4.32 -11.88
CA GLY A 64 -38.01 5.47 -11.01
C GLY A 64 -37.99 6.80 -11.76
N ILE A 65 -37.07 6.94 -12.72
CA ILE A 65 -36.98 8.12 -13.60
C ILE A 65 -38.19 8.16 -14.55
N LEU A 66 -38.56 7.03 -15.15
CA LEU A 66 -39.71 6.98 -16.06
C LEU A 66 -41.04 7.24 -15.33
N PHE A 67 -41.16 6.85 -14.06
CA PHE A 67 -42.30 7.21 -13.21
C PHE A 67 -42.35 8.73 -12.95
N ALA A 68 -41.21 9.35 -12.62
CA ALA A 68 -41.14 10.79 -12.38
C ALA A 68 -41.49 11.61 -13.64
N LEU A 69 -41.20 11.06 -14.83
CA LEU A 69 -41.55 11.66 -16.11
C LEU A 69 -42.95 11.28 -16.62
N TYR A 70 -43.72 10.50 -15.85
CA TYR A 70 -45.03 9.96 -16.25
C TYR A 70 -45.04 9.20 -17.59
N VAL A 71 -43.88 8.65 -18.01
CA VAL A 71 -43.73 7.90 -19.26
C VAL A 71 -44.26 6.47 -19.12
N THR A 72 -44.19 5.89 -17.91
CA THR A 72 -44.70 4.55 -17.61
C THR A 72 -45.39 4.55 -16.25
N THR A 73 -46.30 3.59 -16.04
CA THR A 73 -46.91 3.35 -14.72
C THR A 73 -46.14 2.27 -13.95
N PRO A 74 -46.24 2.25 -12.60
CA PRO A 74 -45.64 1.22 -11.77
C PRO A 74 -46.03 -0.20 -12.18
N GLU A 75 -47.29 -0.40 -12.56
CA GLU A 75 -47.82 -1.72 -12.92
C GLU A 75 -47.19 -2.25 -14.21
N VAL A 76 -46.95 -1.38 -15.20
CA VAL A 76 -46.31 -1.77 -16.47
C VAL A 76 -44.84 -2.11 -16.25
N SER A 77 -44.15 -1.34 -15.41
CA SER A 77 -42.75 -1.62 -15.06
C SER A 77 -42.63 -2.92 -14.28
N GLU A 78 -43.51 -3.16 -13.30
CA GLU A 78 -43.51 -4.41 -12.54
C GLU A 78 -43.82 -5.61 -13.44
N ALA A 79 -44.77 -5.49 -14.37
CA ALA A 79 -45.05 -6.52 -15.36
C ALA A 79 -43.86 -6.78 -16.30
N MET A 80 -43.10 -5.75 -16.65
CA MET A 80 -41.89 -5.88 -17.48
C MET A 80 -40.75 -6.58 -16.72
N MET A 81 -40.54 -6.24 -15.46
CA MET A 81 -39.47 -6.82 -14.62
C MET A 81 -39.79 -8.24 -14.15
N ASN A 82 -41.08 -8.57 -13.96
CA ASN A 82 -41.52 -9.93 -13.60
C ASN A 82 -41.58 -10.89 -14.79
N ARG A 83 -41.33 -10.40 -16.01
CA ARG A 83 -41.26 -11.25 -17.20
C ARG A 83 -39.95 -12.03 -17.16
N PRO A 84 -39.97 -13.37 -17.24
CA PRO A 84 -38.75 -14.15 -17.30
C PRO A 84 -37.94 -13.74 -18.53
N GLN A 85 -36.66 -13.42 -18.34
CA GLN A 85 -35.72 -13.29 -19.45
C GLN A 85 -35.01 -14.61 -19.62
N PHE A 86 -34.62 -14.90 -20.85
CA PHE A 86 -33.93 -16.12 -21.21
C PHE A 86 -32.58 -15.77 -21.84
N ASP A 87 -31.58 -16.60 -21.62
CA ASP A 87 -30.30 -16.49 -22.34
C ASP A 87 -30.43 -17.00 -23.79
N ASP A 88 -29.33 -16.95 -24.54
CA ASP A 88 -29.28 -17.44 -25.93
C ASP A 88 -29.54 -18.95 -26.07
N GLU A 89 -29.56 -19.68 -24.95
CA GLU A 89 -29.84 -21.11 -24.85
C GLU A 89 -31.26 -21.39 -24.29
N ASP A 90 -32.15 -20.39 -24.28
CA ASP A 90 -33.51 -20.47 -23.73
C ASP A 90 -33.57 -20.87 -22.23
N ARG A 91 -32.50 -20.64 -21.47
CA ARG A 91 -32.52 -20.87 -20.02
C ARG A 91 -32.99 -19.61 -19.29
N PRO A 92 -33.89 -19.73 -18.31
CA PRO A 92 -34.35 -18.57 -17.56
C PRO A 92 -33.18 -17.96 -16.80
N LEU A 93 -32.92 -16.67 -17.05
CA LEU A 93 -31.97 -15.88 -16.29
C LEU A 93 -32.53 -15.64 -14.89
N LEU A 94 -31.66 -15.73 -13.87
CA LEU A 94 -32.01 -15.29 -12.53
C LEU A 94 -31.97 -13.75 -12.54
N ILE A 95 -33.14 -13.11 -12.43
CA ILE A 95 -33.29 -11.63 -12.49
C ILE A 95 -33.66 -11.06 -11.13
N ASP A 96 -33.72 -11.91 -10.09
CA ASP A 96 -33.93 -11.40 -8.75
C ASP A 96 -32.71 -10.56 -8.33
N TYR A 97 -32.84 -9.25 -8.49
CA TYR A 97 -31.77 -8.28 -8.19
C TYR A 97 -31.30 -8.39 -6.75
N SER A 98 -32.19 -8.74 -5.81
CA SER A 98 -31.79 -8.92 -4.42
C SER A 98 -30.84 -10.11 -4.27
N GLN A 99 -31.13 -11.22 -4.95
CA GLN A 99 -30.28 -12.41 -4.95
C GLN A 99 -28.96 -12.17 -5.70
N ILE A 100 -29.00 -11.52 -6.86
CA ILE A 100 -27.78 -11.22 -7.62
C ILE A 100 -26.88 -10.25 -6.85
N ASN A 101 -27.45 -9.18 -6.29
CA ASN A 101 -26.68 -8.20 -5.53
C ASN A 101 -26.13 -8.76 -4.21
N ALA A 102 -26.87 -9.68 -3.56
CA ALA A 102 -26.35 -10.45 -2.43
C ALA A 102 -25.17 -11.32 -2.85
N ALA A 103 -25.33 -12.15 -3.90
CA ALA A 103 -24.26 -12.99 -4.42
C ALA A 103 -23.01 -12.20 -4.84
N VAL A 104 -23.18 -11.06 -5.53
CA VAL A 104 -22.05 -10.17 -5.89
C VAL A 104 -21.38 -9.59 -4.65
N SER A 105 -22.14 -9.21 -3.63
CA SER A 105 -21.59 -8.70 -2.38
C SER A 105 -20.79 -9.77 -1.63
N ASP A 106 -21.32 -10.98 -1.54
CA ASP A 106 -20.65 -12.14 -0.93
C ASP A 106 -19.32 -12.45 -1.65
N GLN A 107 -19.32 -12.44 -2.99
CA GLN A 107 -18.09 -12.67 -3.78
C GLN A 107 -17.06 -11.55 -3.60
N LEU A 108 -17.49 -10.29 -3.54
CA LEU A 108 -16.60 -9.17 -3.26
C LEU A 108 -16.00 -9.25 -1.86
N GLU A 109 -16.78 -9.65 -0.85
CA GLU A 109 -16.31 -9.87 0.51
C GLU A 109 -15.28 -11.01 0.57
N LEU A 110 -15.55 -12.14 -0.09
CA LEU A 110 -14.61 -13.27 -0.18
C LEU A 110 -13.30 -12.86 -0.85
N LEU A 111 -13.35 -12.06 -1.93
CA LEU A 111 -12.15 -11.53 -2.59
C LEU A 111 -11.37 -10.56 -1.69
N CYS A 112 -12.05 -9.75 -0.87
CA CYS A 112 -11.39 -8.93 0.15
C CYS A 112 -10.68 -9.79 1.19
N GLN A 113 -11.35 -10.83 1.70
CA GLN A 113 -10.74 -11.76 2.65
C GLN A 113 -9.50 -12.46 2.07
N HIS A 114 -9.56 -12.92 0.81
CA HIS A 114 -8.40 -13.52 0.15
C HIS A 114 -7.24 -12.52 -0.02
N GLN A 115 -7.52 -11.27 -0.37
CA GLN A 115 -6.50 -10.24 -0.49
C GLN A 115 -5.81 -9.97 0.87
N ASP A 116 -6.59 -9.92 1.96
CA ASP A 116 -6.05 -9.72 3.30
C ASP A 116 -5.21 -10.92 3.77
N ASN A 117 -5.65 -12.14 3.47
CA ASN A 117 -4.87 -13.36 3.74
C ASN A 117 -3.52 -13.34 2.98
N ILE A 118 -3.51 -12.95 1.70
CA ILE A 118 -2.28 -12.82 0.91
C ILE A 118 -1.34 -11.77 1.51
N LYS A 119 -1.87 -10.60 1.90
CA LYS A 119 -1.09 -9.56 2.58
C LYS A 119 -0.49 -10.06 3.90
N GLN A 120 -1.27 -10.79 4.69
CA GLN A 120 -0.80 -11.37 5.96
C GLN A 120 0.34 -12.38 5.72
N ILE A 121 0.19 -13.29 4.77
CA ILE A 121 1.24 -14.26 4.39
C ILE A 121 2.51 -13.52 3.94
N ARG A 122 2.39 -12.45 3.15
CA ARG A 122 3.53 -11.63 2.71
C ARG A 122 4.26 -10.99 3.89
N ASN A 123 3.53 -10.41 4.83
CA ASN A 123 4.12 -9.79 6.02
C ASN A 123 4.83 -10.82 6.89
N ASN A 124 4.24 -12.02 7.06
CA ASN A 124 4.85 -13.10 7.82
C ASN A 124 6.16 -13.57 7.17
N LEU A 125 6.17 -13.81 5.85
CA LEU A 125 7.37 -14.21 5.11
C LEU A 125 8.47 -13.14 5.16
N LEU A 126 8.10 -11.86 5.09
CA LEU A 126 9.06 -10.76 5.23
C LEU A 126 9.70 -10.75 6.62
N LEU A 127 8.90 -10.95 7.67
CA LEU A 127 9.37 -11.01 9.05
C LEU A 127 10.30 -12.22 9.28
N GLU A 128 9.94 -13.38 8.73
CA GLU A 128 10.77 -14.59 8.78
C GLU A 128 12.11 -14.37 8.08
N ASN A 129 12.10 -13.81 6.86
CA ASN A 129 13.33 -13.51 6.13
C ASN A 129 14.23 -12.53 6.91
N GLN A 130 13.67 -11.45 7.48
CA GLN A 130 14.44 -10.53 8.33
C GLN A 130 15.03 -11.22 9.56
N LYS A 131 14.30 -12.16 10.16
CA LYS A 131 14.77 -12.95 11.30
C LYS A 131 15.89 -13.90 10.90
N GLU A 132 15.80 -14.54 9.74
CA GLU A 132 16.84 -15.41 9.19
C GLU A 132 18.09 -14.63 8.81
N GLU A 133 17.95 -13.48 8.14
CA GLU A 133 19.05 -12.59 7.80
C GLU A 133 19.78 -12.11 9.06
N LYS A 134 19.02 -11.68 10.07
CA LYS A 134 19.59 -11.30 11.38
C LYS A 134 20.32 -12.47 12.04
N SER A 135 19.71 -13.65 12.07
CA SER A 135 20.34 -14.85 12.63
C SER A 135 21.62 -15.23 11.88
N PHE A 136 21.62 -15.13 10.56
CA PHE A 136 22.80 -15.34 9.73
C PHE A 136 23.89 -14.33 10.05
N ARG A 137 23.57 -13.03 10.08
CA ARG A 137 24.50 -11.97 10.44
C ARG A 137 25.09 -12.18 11.84
N ASP A 138 24.28 -12.54 12.82
CA ASP A 138 24.73 -12.80 14.19
C ASP A 138 25.70 -13.99 14.23
N ARG A 139 25.42 -15.07 13.49
CA ARG A 139 26.35 -16.21 13.36
C ARG A 139 27.67 -15.80 12.72
N VAL A 140 27.63 -15.04 11.63
CA VAL A 140 28.83 -14.56 10.93
C VAL A 140 29.68 -13.68 11.86
N MET A 141 29.06 -12.74 12.58
CA MET A 141 29.76 -11.89 13.55
C MET A 141 30.36 -12.68 14.72
N GLN A 142 29.67 -13.73 15.18
CA GLN A 142 30.19 -14.61 16.22
C GLN A 142 31.47 -15.34 15.76
N GLU A 143 31.51 -15.83 14.53
CA GLU A 143 32.70 -16.47 13.96
C GLU A 143 33.86 -15.48 13.76
N PHE A 144 33.59 -14.26 13.28
CA PHE A 144 34.61 -13.21 13.22
C PHE A 144 35.22 -12.91 14.59
N LYS A 145 34.41 -12.90 15.65
CA LYS A 145 34.88 -12.72 17.02
C LYS A 145 35.77 -13.89 17.49
N VAL A 146 35.47 -15.12 17.08
CA VAL A 146 36.35 -16.28 17.34
C VAL A 146 37.70 -16.11 16.64
N LEU A 147 37.71 -15.68 15.37
CA LEU A 147 38.94 -15.40 14.63
C LEU A 147 39.76 -14.28 15.26
N GLU A 148 39.13 -13.18 15.67
CA GLU A 148 39.79 -12.06 16.36
C GLU A 148 40.45 -12.52 17.68
N ASN A 149 39.75 -13.34 18.46
CA ASN A 149 40.29 -13.94 19.68
C ASN A 149 41.48 -14.87 19.40
N LEU A 150 41.45 -15.63 18.30
CA LEU A 150 42.58 -16.48 17.89
C LEU A 150 43.79 -15.62 17.47
N MET A 151 43.58 -14.59 16.66
CA MET A 151 44.64 -13.67 16.24
C MET A 151 45.29 -12.96 17.43
N THR A 152 44.50 -12.42 18.36
CA THR A 152 45.02 -11.77 19.58
C THR A 152 45.76 -12.74 20.49
N THR A 153 45.37 -14.02 20.52
CA THR A 153 46.10 -15.07 21.25
C THR A 153 47.45 -15.38 20.59
N MET A 154 47.50 -15.43 19.26
CA MET A 154 48.74 -15.62 18.50
C MET A 154 49.74 -14.47 18.70
N GLU A 155 49.26 -13.22 18.74
CA GLU A 155 50.10 -12.05 19.02
C GLU A 155 50.73 -12.11 20.42
N ARG A 156 49.99 -12.64 21.41
CA ARG A 156 50.46 -12.74 22.81
C ARG A 156 51.41 -13.92 23.05
N ASN A 157 51.34 -14.97 22.25
CA ASN A 157 52.20 -16.15 22.37
C ASN A 157 52.75 -16.57 21.00
N PRO A 158 53.86 -15.95 20.54
CA PRO A 158 54.54 -16.33 19.31
C PRO A 158 55.37 -17.60 19.53
N VAL A 159 54.74 -18.69 19.96
CA VAL A 159 55.34 -20.03 19.89
C VAL A 159 55.19 -20.49 18.44
N VAL A 160 56.21 -21.15 17.90
CA VAL A 160 56.23 -21.72 16.54
C VAL A 160 55.02 -22.65 16.36
N LEU A 161 53.94 -22.10 15.83
CA LEU A 161 52.72 -22.86 15.55
C LEU A 161 52.97 -23.68 14.29
N ASN A 162 52.77 -25.00 14.43
CA ASN A 162 52.72 -25.90 13.29
C ASN A 162 51.44 -25.59 12.50
N TRP A 163 51.57 -24.78 11.44
CA TRP A 163 50.46 -24.34 10.59
C TRP A 163 49.64 -25.49 10.02
N GLU A 164 50.24 -26.67 9.83
CA GLU A 164 49.53 -27.86 9.32
C GLU A 164 48.49 -28.39 10.32
N ALA A 165 48.74 -28.30 11.63
CA ALA A 165 47.79 -28.73 12.65
C ALA A 165 46.61 -27.75 12.80
N PHE A 166 46.85 -26.46 12.58
CA PHE A 166 45.83 -25.43 12.61
C PHE A 166 44.90 -25.50 11.38
N ASP A 167 45.48 -25.78 10.21
CA ASP A 167 44.76 -25.82 8.94
C ASP A 167 43.73 -26.96 8.86
N MET A 168 44.05 -28.13 9.42
CA MET A 168 43.11 -29.25 9.48
C MET A 168 41.94 -29.00 10.44
N ASP A 169 42.18 -28.38 11.60
CA ASP A 169 41.12 -28.10 12.57
C ASP A 169 40.17 -27.00 12.05
N PHE A 170 40.72 -25.97 11.41
CA PHE A 170 39.92 -24.91 10.79
C PHE A 170 39.04 -25.44 9.66
N SER A 171 39.61 -26.25 8.76
CA SER A 171 38.88 -26.87 7.64
C SER A 171 37.79 -27.83 8.12
N ALA A 172 38.05 -28.60 9.19
CA ALA A 172 37.05 -29.48 9.79
C ALA A 172 35.87 -28.69 10.40
N ARG A 173 36.13 -27.54 11.02
CA ARG A 173 35.07 -26.68 11.61
C ARG A 173 34.21 -26.01 10.53
N ILE A 174 34.81 -25.59 9.41
CA ILE A 174 34.05 -25.08 8.25
C ILE A 174 33.23 -26.19 7.58
N ALA A 175 33.76 -27.40 7.46
CA ALA A 175 33.01 -28.53 6.88
C ALA A 175 31.77 -28.91 7.71
N VAL A 176 31.83 -28.79 9.05
CA VAL A 176 30.67 -28.99 9.93
C VAL A 176 29.58 -27.92 9.69
N PHE A 177 29.96 -26.73 9.24
CA PHE A 177 29.03 -25.66 8.92
C PHE A 177 28.23 -25.96 7.63
N HIS A 178 28.86 -26.58 6.64
CA HIS A 178 28.21 -26.94 5.38
C HIS A 178 27.27 -28.15 5.49
N ASN A 179 27.51 -29.05 6.45
CA ASN A 179 26.66 -30.24 6.65
C ASN A 179 25.46 -30.00 7.57
N ARG A 180 25.30 -28.80 8.13
CA ARG A 180 24.08 -28.36 8.82
C ARG A 180 23.28 -27.43 7.91
N GLY A 181 22.66 -28.01 6.87
CA GLY A 181 21.56 -27.35 6.18
C GLY A 181 20.38 -27.10 7.14
N PRO A 182 19.32 -26.40 6.71
CA PRO A 182 18.14 -26.12 7.52
C PRO A 182 17.34 -27.42 7.78
N GLU A 183 17.87 -28.30 8.62
CA GLU A 183 17.13 -29.40 9.22
C GLU A 183 16.26 -28.81 10.33
N GLY A 184 14.95 -28.63 10.07
CA GLY A 184 14.04 -28.33 11.18
C GLY A 184 12.64 -27.77 10.91
N VAL A 185 12.19 -27.57 9.68
CA VAL A 185 10.80 -27.07 9.43
C VAL A 185 10.11 -27.89 8.35
N ASN A 186 9.91 -29.19 8.61
CA ASN A 186 8.92 -30.01 7.92
C ASN A 186 8.56 -31.22 8.80
N ALA A 187 7.82 -30.96 9.87
CA ALA A 187 7.02 -31.97 10.55
C ALA A 187 5.55 -31.57 10.35
N GLY A 188 5.01 -31.85 9.15
CA GLY A 188 3.57 -31.90 8.94
C GLY A 188 2.99 -33.13 9.64
N PRO A 189 1.73 -33.09 10.11
CA PRO A 189 1.13 -34.18 10.85
C PRO A 189 0.94 -35.41 9.95
N ASP A 190 1.44 -36.52 10.49
CA ASP A 190 1.34 -37.89 10.02
C ASP A 190 -0.14 -38.28 9.80
N LEU A 191 -0.56 -38.34 8.53
CA LEU A 191 -1.84 -38.91 8.12
C LEU A 191 -1.58 -40.25 7.42
N GLY A 192 -1.67 -41.30 8.25
CA GLY A 192 -2.32 -42.58 7.94
C GLY A 192 -2.20 -43.11 6.52
N ASP A 193 -1.20 -43.96 6.34
CA ASP A 193 -0.98 -44.87 5.24
C ASP A 193 -2.15 -45.88 5.09
N THR A 194 -2.92 -45.81 4.00
CA THR A 194 -3.72 -46.94 3.49
C THR A 194 -3.28 -47.27 2.08
N SER A 195 -2.50 -48.33 1.99
CA SER A 195 -1.96 -48.92 0.77
C SER A 195 -3.01 -49.77 0.04
N SER A 196 -3.34 -49.35 -1.18
CA SER A 196 -3.69 -50.22 -2.32
C SER A 196 -3.32 -49.42 -3.57
N GLY A 197 -2.36 -49.82 -4.40
CA GLY A 197 -2.30 -51.09 -5.10
C GLY A 197 -2.90 -50.92 -6.50
N GLY A 198 -2.28 -50.12 -7.38
CA GLY A 198 -2.78 -49.88 -8.74
C GLY A 198 -1.67 -49.47 -9.70
N ARG A 199 -1.50 -50.29 -10.75
CA ARG A 199 -0.46 -50.20 -11.78
C ARG A 199 -0.71 -49.04 -12.76
N GLY A 200 0.41 -48.44 -13.18
CA GLY A 200 0.73 -47.73 -14.42
C GLY A 200 -0.38 -47.37 -15.42
N ASN A 201 -0.36 -46.10 -15.83
CA ASN A 201 -0.20 -45.71 -17.23
C ASN A 201 0.31 -44.26 -17.28
N GLU A 202 1.36 -44.06 -18.09
CA GLU A 202 1.88 -42.76 -18.49
C GLU A 202 0.94 -42.22 -19.58
N ASP A 203 0.24 -41.11 -19.31
CA ASP A 203 -0.43 -40.33 -20.35
C ASP A 203 -0.26 -38.83 -20.04
N GLU A 204 0.13 -38.11 -21.08
CA GLU A 204 0.38 -36.67 -21.15
C GLU A 204 -0.73 -35.82 -20.52
N LEU A 205 -0.40 -35.05 -19.48
CA LEU A 205 -1.25 -33.98 -18.96
C LEU A 205 -1.06 -32.70 -19.78
N LYS A 206 -1.93 -32.52 -20.78
CA LYS A 206 -2.27 -31.19 -21.31
C LYS A 206 -3.17 -30.49 -20.30
N ILE A 207 -2.73 -29.36 -19.76
CA ILE A 207 -3.53 -28.51 -18.89
C ILE A 207 -4.46 -27.68 -19.79
N ASP A 208 -5.73 -28.09 -19.87
CA ASP A 208 -6.81 -27.34 -20.51
C ASP A 208 -7.58 -26.58 -19.43
N ALA A 209 -7.39 -25.26 -19.37
CA ALA A 209 -8.05 -24.38 -18.42
C ALA A 209 -9.44 -23.99 -18.92
N ARG A 210 -10.43 -24.87 -18.73
CA ARG A 210 -11.85 -24.53 -18.85
C ARG A 210 -12.50 -24.55 -17.48
N PHE A 211 -12.77 -23.36 -16.96
CA PHE A 211 -13.58 -23.15 -15.76
C PHE A 211 -15.06 -23.46 -16.08
N TYR A 212 -15.58 -24.54 -15.50
CA TYR A 212 -17.02 -24.80 -15.44
C TYR A 212 -17.60 -24.08 -14.22
N TRP A 213 -18.53 -23.16 -14.47
CA TRP A 213 -19.47 -22.65 -13.48
C TRP A 213 -20.31 -23.82 -12.94
N LEU A 214 -20.13 -24.19 -11.68
CA LEU A 214 -21.02 -25.09 -10.95
C LEU A 214 -22.04 -24.22 -10.19
N GLY A 215 -23.31 -24.34 -10.56
CA GLY A 215 -24.42 -23.64 -9.91
C GLY A 215 -24.68 -24.11 -8.47
N PRO A 216 -25.41 -23.32 -7.66
CA PRO A 216 -25.58 -23.60 -6.24
C PRO A 216 -26.59 -24.74 -6.01
N ALA A 217 -26.13 -25.77 -5.30
CA ALA A 217 -26.99 -26.80 -4.75
C ALA A 217 -27.62 -26.34 -3.42
N ASN A 218 -28.94 -26.19 -3.46
CA ASN A 218 -29.90 -26.61 -2.43
C ASN A 218 -29.44 -26.62 -0.96
N VAL A 219 -29.77 -25.58 -0.18
CA VAL A 219 -29.65 -25.59 1.29
C VAL A 219 -31.05 -25.63 1.91
N HIS A 220 -31.46 -26.82 2.34
CA HIS A 220 -32.57 -27.03 3.27
C HIS A 220 -32.01 -27.48 4.63
N ASN A 221 -32.44 -26.77 5.68
CA ASN A 221 -32.60 -27.19 7.08
C ASN A 221 -31.48 -27.99 7.77
N ALA A 222 -30.83 -27.33 8.73
CA ALA A 222 -30.42 -27.98 9.98
C ALA A 222 -30.49 -26.96 11.13
N VAL A 223 -31.61 -26.98 11.85
CA VAL A 223 -31.73 -26.49 13.23
C VAL A 223 -30.88 -27.42 14.08
N ARG A 224 -29.93 -26.87 14.85
CA ARG A 224 -29.32 -27.57 15.99
C ARG A 224 -29.22 -26.62 17.16
N ASP A 225 -29.93 -27.01 18.20
CA ASP A 225 -29.89 -26.52 19.57
C ASP A 225 -28.45 -26.52 20.08
N VAL A 226 -28.04 -25.43 20.72
CA VAL A 226 -26.89 -25.40 21.61
C VAL A 226 -27.41 -24.94 22.95
N ASP A 227 -27.38 -25.89 23.88
CA ASP A 227 -27.75 -25.75 25.26
C ASP A 227 -26.92 -24.66 25.96
N ALA A 228 -27.63 -23.91 26.79
CA ALA A 228 -27.06 -23.07 27.82
C ALA A 228 -26.47 -23.98 28.91
N ASP A 229 -25.21 -23.77 29.25
CA ASP A 229 -24.66 -24.24 30.52
C ASP A 229 -23.90 -23.11 31.22
N ASP A 230 -24.33 -22.94 32.46
CA ASP A 230 -23.84 -22.08 33.51
C ASP A 230 -22.35 -22.33 33.82
N ALA A 231 -21.62 -21.24 34.09
CA ALA A 231 -20.47 -21.31 34.99
C ALA A 231 -20.23 -19.95 35.67
N ASP A 232 -20.47 -19.97 36.97
CA ASP A 232 -20.29 -18.93 37.95
C ASP A 232 -18.81 -18.51 38.18
N ALA A 233 -18.69 -17.28 38.68
CA ALA A 233 -17.82 -16.80 39.77
C ALA A 233 -16.28 -16.93 39.69
N ASP A 234 -15.62 -15.78 39.90
CA ASP A 234 -14.56 -15.52 40.90
C ASP A 234 -13.90 -14.18 40.50
N ASP A 235 -14.33 -13.02 40.99
CA ASP A 235 -14.01 -12.41 42.30
C ASP A 235 -12.60 -12.68 42.82
N VAL A 236 -11.64 -11.87 42.38
CA VAL A 236 -10.43 -11.59 43.17
C VAL A 236 -10.05 -10.11 43.02
N GLY A 237 -10.44 -9.32 44.01
CA GLY A 237 -9.86 -8.01 44.26
C GLY A 237 -8.40 -8.12 44.70
N ALA A 238 -7.58 -7.17 44.24
CA ALA A 238 -6.28 -6.91 44.83
C ALA A 238 -6.01 -5.40 44.78
N ASP A 239 -6.29 -4.78 45.91
CA ASP A 239 -5.78 -3.48 46.32
C ASP A 239 -4.24 -3.47 46.25
N ALA A 240 -3.68 -2.47 45.60
CA ALA A 240 -2.27 -2.11 45.74
C ALA A 240 -2.17 -0.62 46.03
N ASP A 241 -2.08 -0.33 47.32
CA ASP A 241 -1.64 0.93 47.89
C ASP A 241 -0.29 1.35 47.27
N ILE A 242 -0.28 2.51 46.60
CA ILE A 242 0.96 3.17 46.19
C ILE A 242 1.26 4.26 47.20
N ASP A 243 2.17 3.92 48.12
CA ASP A 243 2.74 4.83 49.10
C ASP A 243 3.40 6.04 48.46
N HIS A 244 3.00 7.22 48.94
CA HIS A 244 3.69 8.49 48.75
C HIS A 244 5.07 8.42 49.40
N ARG A 245 6.12 8.36 48.57
CA ARG A 245 7.50 8.55 49.04
C ARG A 245 7.99 9.94 48.65
N GLU A 246 7.95 10.82 49.64
CA GLU A 246 8.72 12.07 49.69
C GLU A 246 10.21 11.76 49.48
N LEU A 247 10.81 12.37 48.45
CA LEU A 247 12.26 12.54 48.37
C LEU A 247 12.56 14.00 48.07
N ASP A 248 12.68 14.70 49.19
CA ASP A 248 13.42 15.93 49.39
C ASP A 248 14.92 15.65 49.19
N ALA A 249 15.52 16.25 48.17
CA ALA A 249 16.97 16.35 48.02
C ALA A 249 17.29 17.52 47.08
N GLY A 250 17.49 18.68 47.67
CA GLY A 250 18.08 19.83 47.01
C GLY A 250 19.47 19.54 46.49
N LEU A 251 19.75 19.99 45.27
CA LEU A 251 21.10 20.20 44.76
C LEU A 251 21.20 21.61 44.15
N PRO A 252 22.37 22.26 44.27
CA PRO A 252 22.51 23.68 44.11
C PRO A 252 22.66 24.09 42.65
N TYR A 253 22.06 25.22 42.32
CA TYR A 253 22.26 25.98 41.09
C TYR A 253 23.75 26.29 40.91
N ALA A 254 24.29 25.87 39.76
CA ALA A 254 25.53 26.42 39.23
C ALA A 254 25.15 27.39 38.12
N ASP A 255 25.64 28.62 38.28
CA ASP A 255 25.48 29.76 37.39
C ASP A 255 25.99 29.43 35.98
N ILE A 256 25.13 29.58 34.98
CA ILE A 256 25.51 29.76 33.58
C ILE A 256 24.88 31.09 33.17
N GLU A 257 25.69 32.14 33.27
CA GLU A 257 25.47 33.41 32.60
C GLU A 257 25.72 33.18 31.11
N ASP A 258 24.65 33.15 30.31
CA ASP A 258 24.75 33.30 28.85
C ASP A 258 23.94 34.54 28.45
N ASP A 259 24.70 35.52 27.98
CA ASP A 259 24.28 36.78 27.38
C ASP A 259 23.34 36.52 26.19
N VAL A 260 22.06 36.84 26.35
CA VAL A 260 21.15 37.03 25.22
C VAL A 260 20.76 38.50 25.17
N GLU A 261 21.40 39.20 24.24
CA GLU A 261 21.12 40.58 23.90
C GLU A 261 19.63 40.78 23.58
N VAL A 262 19.04 41.67 24.39
CA VAL A 262 17.75 42.30 24.22
C VAL A 262 17.74 43.13 22.92
N ARG A 263 16.85 42.79 21.98
CA ARG A 263 16.35 43.76 20.98
C ARG A 263 14.86 43.97 21.19
N GLU A 264 14.57 45.02 21.96
CA GLU A 264 13.32 45.76 21.93
C GLU A 264 13.27 46.67 20.68
N ALA A 265 12.11 46.70 20.04
CA ALA A 265 11.52 47.84 19.32
C ALA A 265 10.08 47.36 18.96
N GLU A 266 9.05 47.72 19.74
CA GLU A 266 8.30 48.98 19.70
C GLU A 266 7.84 49.40 18.30
N GLU A 267 6.54 49.21 18.02
CA GLU A 267 5.67 50.02 17.14
C GLU A 267 4.21 49.55 17.37
N THR A 268 3.47 50.16 18.31
CA THR A 268 2.63 51.38 18.23
C THR A 268 1.20 51.17 17.67
N HIS A 269 0.26 51.51 18.57
CA HIS A 269 -0.95 52.32 18.36
C HIS A 269 -2.18 51.81 17.58
N ALA A 270 -3.27 51.74 18.36
CA ALA A 270 -4.57 52.38 18.13
C ALA A 270 -5.46 51.85 16.99
N ASN A 271 -6.55 51.20 17.40
CA ASN A 271 -7.86 51.31 16.76
C ASN A 271 -8.93 51.05 17.83
N GLU A 272 -9.14 52.06 18.67
CA GLU A 272 -10.43 52.31 19.33
C GLU A 272 -11.21 53.28 18.42
N ASP A 273 -12.53 53.17 18.42
CA ASP A 273 -13.54 54.03 17.77
C ASP A 273 -13.92 53.74 16.30
N PHE A 274 -14.86 52.80 16.12
CA PHE A 274 -15.94 52.98 15.14
C PHE A 274 -17.18 52.15 15.53
N ILE A 275 -18.12 52.79 16.22
CA ILE A 275 -19.50 52.31 16.40
C ILE A 275 -20.35 53.14 15.43
N GLU A 276 -20.84 52.52 14.35
CA GLU A 276 -21.96 53.06 13.57
C GLU A 276 -23.25 52.30 13.94
N PRO A 277 -24.36 53.01 14.17
CA PRO A 277 -25.66 52.38 14.36
C PRO A 277 -26.20 51.93 13.00
N ILE A 278 -26.41 50.62 12.84
CA ILE A 278 -27.09 50.09 11.65
C ILE A 278 -28.59 50.25 11.85
N ASP A 279 -29.18 51.03 10.95
CA ASP A 279 -30.61 51.28 10.80
C ASP A 279 -31.41 50.00 10.53
N GLU A 280 -32.63 49.99 11.07
CA GLU A 280 -33.68 49.00 10.87
C GLU A 280 -34.01 48.88 9.36
N LEU A 281 -33.62 47.76 8.73
CA LEU A 281 -34.07 47.41 7.39
C LEU A 281 -35.28 46.47 7.46
N ASP A 282 -36.37 47.01 6.95
CA ASP A 282 -37.68 46.44 6.70
C ASP A 282 -37.59 45.20 5.80
N VAL A 283 -37.92 44.03 6.37
CA VAL A 283 -37.96 42.75 5.64
C VAL A 283 -39.30 42.64 4.94
N GLY A 284 -39.36 43.18 3.72
CA GLY A 284 -40.47 42.97 2.79
C GLY A 284 -40.59 41.50 2.41
N GLY A 285 -41.72 40.88 2.75
CA GLY A 285 -42.03 39.49 2.43
C GLY A 285 -42.19 39.27 0.92
N ILE A 286 -41.44 38.31 0.39
CA ILE A 286 -41.65 37.75 -0.95
C ILE A 286 -42.62 36.57 -0.79
N GLY A 287 -43.83 36.74 -1.31
CA GLY A 287 -44.86 35.70 -1.38
C GLY A 287 -44.55 34.66 -2.47
N PRO A 288 -45.11 33.44 -2.38
CA PRO A 288 -44.69 32.28 -3.18
C PRO A 288 -45.33 32.19 -4.59
N GLU A 289 -45.73 33.30 -5.23
CA GLU A 289 -46.52 33.22 -6.48
C GLU A 289 -45.76 33.58 -7.78
N ASP A 290 -44.47 33.95 -7.74
CA ASP A 290 -43.76 34.46 -8.94
C ASP A 290 -42.73 33.49 -9.58
N VAL A 291 -42.89 32.17 -9.47
CA VAL A 291 -41.94 31.17 -10.03
C VAL A 291 -42.52 30.31 -11.15
N ILE A 292 -43.51 30.80 -11.92
CA ILE A 292 -44.07 30.03 -13.05
C ILE A 292 -44.32 30.92 -14.28
N VAL A 293 -43.27 31.42 -14.93
CA VAL A 293 -43.30 31.73 -16.38
C VAL A 293 -41.86 31.68 -16.94
N ALA A 294 -41.44 30.54 -17.51
CA ALA A 294 -40.39 30.46 -18.56
C ALA A 294 -40.03 29.00 -18.91
N VAL A 295 -40.98 28.20 -19.42
CA VAL A 295 -40.63 26.89 -20.04
C VAL A 295 -41.54 26.57 -21.23
N GLU A 296 -41.72 27.50 -22.18
CA GLU A 296 -42.48 27.20 -23.42
C GLU A 296 -41.73 27.48 -24.74
N ASP A 297 -40.48 27.95 -24.73
CA ASP A 297 -39.77 28.34 -25.98
C ASP A 297 -38.65 27.38 -26.45
N ILE A 298 -38.65 26.09 -26.07
CA ILE A 298 -37.56 25.16 -26.43
C ILE A 298 -37.94 24.12 -27.51
N TYR A 299 -39.18 24.05 -27.98
CA TYR A 299 -39.66 22.95 -28.85
C TYR A 299 -39.83 23.26 -30.35
N GLU A 300 -39.04 24.14 -30.96
CA GLU A 300 -39.11 24.41 -32.42
C GLU A 300 -37.86 24.04 -33.26
N ASN A 301 -36.86 23.33 -32.72
CA ASN A 301 -35.63 22.99 -33.48
C ASN A 301 -35.37 21.48 -33.68
N ALA A 302 -36.40 20.67 -33.96
CA ALA A 302 -36.26 19.21 -34.09
C ALA A 302 -36.19 18.66 -35.54
N ASP A 303 -36.07 19.50 -36.58
CA ASP A 303 -36.23 19.07 -37.98
C ASP A 303 -34.97 19.24 -38.87
N MET A 304 -33.77 19.23 -38.29
CA MET A 304 -32.49 19.35 -39.02
C MET A 304 -31.56 18.13 -38.88
N ALA A 305 -32.11 16.92 -38.81
CA ALA A 305 -31.32 15.69 -38.93
C ALA A 305 -31.43 15.12 -40.36
N GLY A 306 -30.57 15.61 -41.26
CA GLY A 306 -30.32 14.96 -42.54
C GLY A 306 -29.68 13.58 -42.35
N PRO A 307 -29.73 12.69 -43.35
CA PRO A 307 -29.14 11.36 -43.27
C PRO A 307 -27.63 11.49 -43.13
N MET A 308 -27.10 11.21 -41.94
CA MET A 308 -25.66 10.98 -41.77
C MET A 308 -25.34 9.63 -42.41
N ASP A 309 -24.58 9.69 -43.50
CA ASP A 309 -23.88 8.54 -44.06
C ASP A 309 -23.11 7.85 -42.93
N GLN A 310 -23.40 6.57 -42.73
CA GLN A 310 -22.67 5.71 -41.82
C GLN A 310 -21.23 5.60 -42.33
N PRO A 311 -20.22 6.01 -41.55
CA PRO A 311 -18.85 5.68 -41.89
C PRO A 311 -18.71 4.17 -41.74
N ASP A 312 -18.24 3.52 -42.80
CA ASP A 312 -17.80 2.13 -42.78
C ASP A 312 -16.86 1.93 -41.59
N HIS A 313 -17.34 1.23 -40.56
CA HIS A 313 -16.51 0.77 -39.48
C HIS A 313 -15.65 -0.37 -40.03
N ASP A 314 -14.46 0.00 -40.53
CA ASP A 314 -13.36 -0.93 -40.66
C ASP A 314 -13.18 -1.63 -39.32
N GLU A 315 -13.36 -2.93 -39.38
CA GLU A 315 -13.10 -3.91 -38.35
C GLU A 315 -11.66 -3.71 -37.86
N ILE A 316 -11.49 -2.88 -36.81
CA ILE A 316 -10.21 -2.75 -36.09
C ILE A 316 -10.00 -4.08 -35.38
N ARG A 317 -9.42 -5.00 -36.15
CA ARG A 317 -8.76 -6.21 -35.68
C ARG A 317 -7.82 -5.77 -34.56
N PRO A 318 -7.90 -6.34 -33.35
CA PRO A 318 -7.05 -5.94 -32.24
C PRO A 318 -5.61 -6.22 -32.67
N GLU A 319 -4.86 -5.15 -32.95
CA GLU A 319 -3.42 -5.25 -33.01
C GLU A 319 -2.98 -5.78 -31.64
N GLU A 320 -2.34 -6.95 -31.67
CA GLU A 320 -1.61 -7.51 -30.55
C GLU A 320 -0.76 -6.38 -29.96
N VAL A 321 -1.16 -5.89 -28.79
CA VAL A 321 -0.32 -5.00 -27.99
C VAL A 321 0.89 -5.84 -27.65
N LEU A 322 1.95 -5.64 -28.44
CA LEU A 322 3.27 -6.20 -28.24
C LEU A 322 3.77 -5.59 -26.94
N VAL A 323 3.47 -6.25 -25.83
CA VAL A 323 4.00 -5.92 -24.52
C VAL A 323 5.50 -6.13 -24.64
N VAL A 324 6.24 -5.05 -24.86
CA VAL A 324 7.69 -5.05 -24.82
C VAL A 324 8.05 -5.32 -23.37
N ALA A 325 8.19 -6.60 -23.04
CA ALA A 325 8.76 -7.02 -21.77
C ALA A 325 10.15 -6.41 -21.68
N ASP A 326 10.39 -5.60 -20.65
CA ASP A 326 11.73 -5.15 -20.30
C ASP A 326 12.58 -6.42 -20.08
N GLU A 327 13.54 -6.62 -20.98
CA GLU A 327 14.45 -7.75 -21.01
C GLU A 327 15.22 -7.80 -19.69
N VAL A 328 14.82 -8.74 -18.83
CA VAL A 328 15.61 -9.14 -17.66
C VAL A 328 16.82 -9.91 -18.20
N ASP A 329 17.98 -9.25 -18.24
CA ASP A 329 19.31 -9.78 -18.59
C ASP A 329 19.71 -10.94 -17.64
N GLY A 330 19.08 -12.11 -17.77
CA GLY A 330 19.15 -13.14 -16.75
C GLY A 330 18.96 -14.58 -17.21
N ASP A 331 19.32 -14.95 -18.46
CA ASP A 331 19.30 -16.37 -18.89
C ASP A 331 20.23 -16.68 -20.10
N GLN A 332 21.45 -16.12 -20.11
CA GLN A 332 22.40 -16.37 -21.21
C GLN A 332 23.35 -17.56 -20.96
N ASP A 333 23.40 -18.11 -19.74
CA ASP A 333 24.43 -19.10 -19.38
C ASP A 333 24.08 -20.57 -19.73
N GLN A 334 22.83 -20.90 -20.08
CA GLN A 334 22.45 -22.29 -20.44
C GLN A 334 22.49 -22.58 -21.95
N HIS A 335 22.41 -21.57 -22.82
CA HIS A 335 22.45 -21.77 -24.28
C HIS A 335 23.86 -21.99 -24.86
N ASP A 336 24.91 -21.64 -24.10
CA ASP A 336 26.31 -21.74 -24.54
C ASP A 336 26.87 -23.17 -24.51
N ALA A 337 26.27 -24.08 -23.73
CA ALA A 337 26.75 -25.46 -23.64
C ALA A 337 26.45 -26.29 -24.90
N ALA A 338 25.37 -25.97 -25.63
CA ALA A 338 24.96 -26.70 -26.83
C ALA A 338 25.69 -26.21 -28.11
N ARG A 339 26.01 -24.91 -28.22
CA ARG A 339 26.66 -24.32 -29.41
C ARG A 339 28.12 -24.78 -29.62
N ARG A 340 28.84 -25.15 -28.57
CA ARG A 340 30.25 -25.59 -28.67
C ARG A 340 30.47 -26.88 -29.48
N ARG A 341 29.43 -27.64 -29.81
CA ARG A 341 29.57 -28.87 -30.62
C ARG A 341 29.60 -28.64 -32.13
N GLN A 342 29.19 -27.47 -32.63
CA GLN A 342 29.06 -27.23 -34.08
C GLN A 342 30.23 -26.48 -34.73
N GLY A 343 31.27 -26.10 -33.98
CA GLY A 343 32.48 -25.51 -34.56
C GLY A 343 32.25 -24.19 -35.31
N ILE A 344 31.10 -23.55 -35.13
CA ILE A 344 30.84 -22.19 -35.61
C ILE A 344 31.65 -21.28 -34.72
N VAL A 345 32.68 -20.64 -35.28
CA VAL A 345 33.38 -19.53 -34.64
C VAL A 345 32.37 -18.39 -34.59
N ASP A 346 31.62 -18.34 -33.50
CA ASP A 346 30.73 -17.24 -33.17
C ASP A 346 31.66 -16.02 -33.05
N GLN A 347 31.71 -15.22 -34.11
CA GLN A 347 32.27 -13.88 -34.01
C GLN A 347 31.33 -13.19 -33.05
N GLY A 348 31.74 -13.09 -31.78
CA GLY A 348 30.97 -12.38 -30.77
C GLY A 348 30.56 -11.01 -31.30
N PRO A 349 29.46 -10.43 -30.76
CA PRO A 349 28.98 -9.13 -31.20
C PRO A 349 30.15 -8.15 -31.28
N ASP A 350 30.23 -7.41 -32.40
CA ASP A 350 31.28 -6.42 -32.62
C ASP A 350 31.31 -5.49 -31.40
N ASP A 351 32.50 -5.23 -30.84
CA ASP A 351 32.68 -4.35 -29.68
C ASP A 351 32.00 -2.99 -29.91
N ARG A 352 31.89 -2.58 -31.18
CA ARG A 352 31.15 -1.39 -31.60
C ARG A 352 29.67 -1.43 -31.23
N ASP A 353 28.99 -2.55 -31.47
CA ASP A 353 27.55 -2.69 -31.22
C ASP A 353 27.28 -2.67 -29.70
N VAL A 354 28.15 -3.31 -28.92
CA VAL A 354 28.07 -3.30 -27.44
C VAL A 354 28.25 -1.89 -26.89
N ILE A 355 29.20 -1.11 -27.43
CA ILE A 355 29.43 0.28 -27.01
C ILE A 355 28.21 1.15 -27.35
N GLU A 356 27.63 1.01 -28.54
CA GLU A 356 26.44 1.77 -28.96
C GLU A 356 25.24 1.46 -28.07
N GLU A 357 25.02 0.20 -27.74
CA GLU A 357 23.98 -0.23 -26.80
C GLU A 357 24.21 0.37 -25.40
N LEU A 358 25.43 0.34 -24.88
CA LEU A 358 25.77 0.93 -23.57
C LEU A 358 25.52 2.44 -23.55
N PHE A 359 25.81 3.17 -24.64
CA PHE A 359 25.48 4.60 -24.72
C PHE A 359 23.97 4.84 -24.72
N LEU A 360 23.19 4.03 -25.44
CA LEU A 360 21.72 4.14 -25.42
C LEU A 360 21.16 3.87 -24.02
N ARG A 361 21.62 2.78 -23.37
CA ARG A 361 21.27 2.46 -21.98
C ARG A 361 21.67 3.60 -21.03
N GLN A 362 22.84 4.20 -21.24
CA GLN A 362 23.29 5.36 -20.44
C GLN A 362 22.36 6.56 -20.59
N ARG A 363 21.99 6.90 -21.84
CA ARG A 363 21.10 8.04 -22.12
C ARG A 363 19.73 7.84 -21.46
N ARG A 364 19.15 6.64 -21.56
CA ARG A 364 17.87 6.30 -20.89
C ARG A 364 17.98 6.44 -19.37
N ALA A 365 19.03 5.90 -18.76
CA ALA A 365 19.22 5.99 -17.31
C ALA A 365 19.47 7.42 -16.81
N ILE A 366 20.12 8.28 -17.61
CA ILE A 366 20.27 9.71 -17.30
C ILE A 366 18.92 10.42 -17.38
N GLN A 367 18.14 10.18 -18.44
CA GLN A 367 16.81 10.76 -18.59
C GLN A 367 15.92 10.37 -17.42
N GLU A 368 15.86 9.08 -17.08
CA GLU A 368 15.09 8.57 -15.95
C GLU A 368 15.49 9.24 -14.62
N ARG A 369 16.79 9.36 -14.35
CA ARG A 369 17.29 10.07 -13.17
C ARG A 369 16.82 11.53 -13.16
N ASP A 370 16.92 12.23 -14.29
CA ASP A 370 16.56 13.64 -14.38
C ASP A 370 15.04 13.85 -14.24
N ASP A 371 14.22 12.94 -14.78
CA ASP A 371 12.77 12.93 -14.62
C ASP A 371 12.38 12.68 -13.15
N LEU A 372 13.02 11.72 -12.48
CA LEU A 372 12.83 11.46 -11.05
C LEU A 372 13.21 12.68 -10.20
N GLN A 373 14.32 13.35 -10.52
CA GLN A 373 14.75 14.56 -9.83
C GLN A 373 13.73 15.71 -10.01
N MET A 374 13.15 15.84 -11.20
CA MET A 374 12.09 16.83 -11.46
C MET A 374 10.85 16.56 -10.59
N MET A 375 10.38 15.32 -10.50
CA MET A 375 9.25 14.94 -9.64
C MET A 375 9.53 15.17 -8.15
N ILE A 376 10.76 14.87 -7.69
CA ILE A 376 11.19 15.17 -6.31
C ILE A 376 11.06 16.67 -6.04
N ASN A 377 11.60 17.52 -6.94
CA ASN A 377 11.53 18.97 -6.79
C ASN A 377 10.08 19.49 -6.76
N GLU A 378 9.19 18.92 -7.58
CA GLU A 378 7.77 19.27 -7.60
C GLU A 378 7.10 18.95 -6.25
N LEU A 379 7.31 17.74 -5.72
CA LEU A 379 6.77 17.35 -4.41
C LEU A 379 7.34 18.18 -3.26
N GLU A 380 8.65 18.46 -3.28
CA GLU A 380 9.32 19.28 -2.25
C GLU A 380 8.77 20.71 -2.19
N SER A 381 8.28 21.23 -3.32
CA SER A 381 7.68 22.56 -3.42
C SER A 381 6.26 22.67 -2.83
N GLN A 382 5.59 21.53 -2.58
CA GLN A 382 4.23 21.53 -2.06
C GLN A 382 4.18 21.92 -0.58
N GLU A 383 3.09 22.56 -0.15
CA GLU A 383 2.84 22.87 1.27
C GLU A 383 2.83 21.57 2.09
N ARG A 384 3.61 21.54 3.19
CA ARG A 384 3.66 20.43 4.14
C ARG A 384 3.41 20.93 5.56
N CYS A 385 2.93 20.05 6.43
CA CYS A 385 2.82 20.30 7.86
C CYS A 385 3.09 19.03 8.67
N ALA A 386 3.24 19.18 9.98
CA ALA A 386 3.44 18.03 10.85
C ALA A 386 2.24 17.08 10.78
N PRO A 387 2.48 15.74 10.73
CA PRO A 387 1.41 14.75 10.68
C PRO A 387 0.41 14.89 11.84
N ARG A 388 -0.85 14.57 11.56
CA ARG A 388 -1.90 14.52 12.56
C ARG A 388 -1.56 13.44 13.60
N ARG A 389 -1.58 13.82 14.87
CA ARG A 389 -1.28 12.90 15.97
C ARG A 389 -2.53 12.12 16.33
N TYR A 390 -2.63 10.92 15.77
CA TYR A 390 -3.53 9.87 16.20
C TYR A 390 -2.92 9.21 17.43
N ARG A 391 -3.27 9.69 18.62
CA ARG A 391 -2.83 9.10 19.88
C ARG A 391 -4.04 8.68 20.67
N GLU A 392 -4.01 7.44 21.11
CA GLU A 392 -4.87 6.97 22.19
C GLU A 392 -4.40 7.65 23.47
N GLY A 393 -5.14 8.66 23.90
CA GLY A 393 -4.72 9.48 25.03
C GLY A 393 -5.92 10.19 25.62
N MET A 394 -6.28 9.78 26.83
CA MET A 394 -7.35 10.41 27.60
C MET A 394 -7.12 11.92 27.66
N ILE A 395 -8.19 12.67 27.42
CA ILE A 395 -8.20 14.11 27.66
C ILE A 395 -7.73 14.32 29.11
N ARG A 396 -6.69 15.13 29.34
CA ARG A 396 -6.09 15.27 30.69
C ARG A 396 -6.79 16.31 31.55
N ARG A 397 -7.55 17.22 30.93
CA ARG A 397 -8.23 18.32 31.63
C ARG A 397 -9.60 17.86 32.10
N ARG A 398 -9.81 17.78 33.42
CA ARG A 398 -11.08 17.32 34.02
C ARG A 398 -12.33 18.03 33.48
N ALA A 399 -12.25 19.33 33.21
CA ALA A 399 -13.36 20.12 32.67
C ALA A 399 -13.75 19.68 31.24
N GLU A 400 -12.87 18.98 30.53
CA GLU A 400 -13.04 18.58 29.14
C GLU A 400 -13.39 17.09 28.99
N PHE A 401 -13.48 16.33 30.10
CA PHE A 401 -13.78 14.89 30.08
C PHE A 401 -15.18 14.59 29.53
N GLY A 402 -16.12 15.52 29.72
CA GLY A 402 -17.48 15.38 29.19
C GLY A 402 -17.61 15.72 27.72
N MET A 403 -16.55 16.16 27.03
CA MET A 403 -16.65 16.49 25.61
C MET A 403 -16.70 15.21 24.75
N PRO A 404 -17.78 15.00 23.97
CA PRO A 404 -17.84 13.91 23.01
C PRO A 404 -16.97 14.22 21.79
N CYS A 405 -16.33 13.19 21.24
CA CYS A 405 -15.78 13.26 19.90
C CYS A 405 -16.91 13.54 18.90
N VAL A 406 -16.71 14.51 18.01
CA VAL A 406 -17.75 14.89 17.02
C VAL A 406 -17.95 13.82 15.94
N PHE A 407 -16.99 12.91 15.77
CA PHE A 407 -17.00 11.91 14.71
C PHE A 407 -17.47 10.53 15.19
N CYS A 408 -16.95 10.04 16.32
CA CYS A 408 -17.32 8.72 16.86
C CYS A 408 -18.13 8.78 18.17
N GLU A 409 -18.45 9.98 18.66
CA GLU A 409 -19.28 10.21 19.85
C GLU A 409 -18.71 9.70 21.18
N ALA A 410 -17.52 9.09 21.18
CA ALA A 410 -16.81 8.67 22.39
C ALA A 410 -16.56 9.85 23.34
N LEU A 411 -16.94 9.72 24.61
CA LEU A 411 -16.81 10.75 25.65
C LEU A 411 -15.43 10.71 26.30
N GLY A 412 -14.72 11.84 26.35
CA GLY A 412 -13.51 12.01 27.17
C GLY A 412 -12.26 11.25 26.74
N HIS A 413 -12.38 10.32 25.78
CA HIS A 413 -11.28 9.47 25.34
C HIS A 413 -10.24 10.20 24.50
N HIS A 414 -10.66 11.09 23.61
CA HIS A 414 -9.77 11.84 22.72
C HIS A 414 -10.46 13.12 22.21
N TYR A 415 -9.66 14.10 21.77
CA TYR A 415 -10.19 15.24 21.03
C TYR A 415 -10.61 14.82 19.63
N SER A 416 -11.65 15.43 19.04
CA SER A 416 -12.12 15.12 17.68
C SER A 416 -11.00 15.15 16.64
N ASP A 417 -10.01 16.04 16.79
CA ASP A 417 -8.86 16.13 15.90
C ASP A 417 -7.99 14.86 15.85
N SER A 418 -8.01 14.07 16.92
CA SER A 418 -7.25 12.82 17.12
C SER A 418 -8.12 11.55 17.04
N CYS A 419 -9.32 11.63 16.48
CA CYS A 419 -10.22 10.48 16.35
C CYS A 419 -9.59 9.33 15.55
N LEU A 420 -9.59 8.12 16.12
CA LEU A 420 -9.05 6.89 15.51
C LEU A 420 -10.07 6.16 14.64
N GLU A 421 -11.37 6.24 14.99
CA GLU A 421 -12.45 5.62 14.21
C GLU A 421 -12.65 6.29 12.86
N VAL A 422 -12.42 7.61 12.80
CA VAL A 422 -12.58 8.40 11.57
C VAL A 422 -11.30 9.17 11.32
N MET A 423 -10.39 8.57 10.56
CA MET A 423 -9.10 9.17 10.22
C MET A 423 -9.17 10.09 9.00
N ASP A 424 -9.92 9.70 7.97
CA ASP A 424 -9.95 10.44 6.71
C ASP A 424 -10.63 11.82 6.84
N ALA A 425 -9.97 12.85 6.30
CA ALA A 425 -10.45 14.23 6.37
C ALA A 425 -11.71 14.47 5.52
N GLN A 426 -11.89 13.75 4.41
CA GLN A 426 -13.11 13.88 3.59
C GLN A 426 -14.30 13.24 4.28
N GLU A 427 -14.09 12.09 4.90
CA GLU A 427 -15.07 11.40 5.72
C GLU A 427 -15.51 12.27 6.91
N ARG A 428 -14.56 12.89 7.62
CA ARG A 428 -14.87 13.87 8.67
C ARG A 428 -15.73 15.03 8.14
N LYS A 429 -15.43 15.56 6.95
CA LYS A 429 -16.26 16.62 6.32
C LYS A 429 -17.64 16.10 5.94
N ARG A 430 -17.77 14.85 5.53
CA ARG A 430 -19.05 14.19 5.22
C ARG A 430 -19.91 14.11 6.49
N ILE A 431 -19.37 13.59 7.59
CA ILE A 431 -20.07 13.51 8.89
C ILE A 431 -20.56 14.90 9.34
N LEU A 432 -19.73 15.95 9.21
CA LEU A 432 -20.18 17.30 9.59
C LEU A 432 -21.34 17.81 8.74
N ARG A 433 -21.35 17.52 7.43
CA ARG A 433 -22.47 17.88 6.54
C ARG A 433 -23.74 17.15 6.93
N GLU A 434 -23.65 15.84 7.15
CA GLU A 434 -24.79 14.98 7.46
C GLU A 434 -25.39 15.28 8.84
N THR A 435 -24.54 15.62 9.81
CA THR A 435 -24.99 15.96 11.17
C THR A 435 -25.37 17.42 11.36
N GLY A 436 -25.31 18.23 10.29
CA GLY A 436 -25.65 19.67 10.33
C GLY A 436 -24.74 20.47 11.25
N ARG A 437 -23.44 20.15 11.29
CA ARG A 437 -22.45 20.82 12.16
C ARG A 437 -21.62 21.84 11.39
N CYS A 438 -21.32 22.96 12.04
CA CYS A 438 -20.46 24.00 11.48
C CYS A 438 -19.02 23.49 11.24
N LYS A 439 -18.48 23.72 10.04
CA LYS A 439 -17.12 23.32 9.66
C LYS A 439 -16.00 24.07 10.42
N GLN A 440 -16.29 25.23 11.00
CA GLN A 440 -15.32 26.05 11.75
C GLN A 440 -15.31 25.70 13.25
N CYS A 441 -16.48 25.60 13.89
CA CYS A 441 -16.57 25.36 15.34
C CYS A 441 -17.01 23.95 15.76
N LEU A 442 -17.49 23.12 14.83
CA LEU A 442 -18.02 21.75 15.03
C LEU A 442 -19.34 21.66 15.81
N ASP A 443 -19.96 22.80 16.12
CA ASP A 443 -21.23 22.89 16.85
C ASP A 443 -22.44 22.72 15.90
N ARG A 444 -23.53 22.14 16.39
CA ARG A 444 -24.81 21.98 15.66
C ARG A 444 -25.62 23.27 15.63
N GLY A 445 -25.49 24.12 16.65
CA GLY A 445 -26.24 25.37 16.77
C GLY A 445 -25.63 26.56 16.02
N CYS A 446 -24.61 26.33 15.18
CA CYS A 446 -23.92 27.38 14.46
C CYS A 446 -24.12 27.18 12.95
N GLU A 447 -24.64 28.20 12.26
CA GLU A 447 -24.87 28.17 10.81
C GLU A 447 -23.55 28.25 10.02
N GLY A 448 -22.46 28.67 10.67
CA GLY A 448 -21.14 28.80 10.06
C GLY A 448 -20.90 30.18 9.44
N GLY A 449 -19.98 30.25 8.48
CA GLY A 449 -19.70 31.46 7.74
C GLY A 449 -19.14 32.60 8.59
N ASP A 450 -19.68 33.80 8.36
CA ASP A 450 -19.28 35.04 9.03
C ASP A 450 -19.93 35.23 10.41
N ASP A 451 -20.93 34.42 10.76
CA ASP A 451 -21.55 34.44 12.08
C ASP A 451 -20.90 33.44 13.05
N CYS A 452 -20.00 32.59 12.55
CA CYS A 452 -19.28 31.67 13.41
C CYS A 452 -18.31 32.42 14.33
N ARG A 453 -18.42 32.20 15.65
CA ARG A 453 -17.46 32.70 16.66
C ARG A 453 -16.00 32.30 16.37
N LYS A 454 -15.77 31.25 15.57
CA LYS A 454 -14.44 30.77 15.17
C LYS A 454 -14.07 31.11 13.71
N LYS A 455 -14.74 32.07 13.07
CA LYS A 455 -14.46 32.43 11.67
C LYS A 455 -13.01 32.87 11.41
N ASP A 456 -12.44 33.61 12.36
CA ASP A 456 -11.08 34.13 12.29
C ASP A 456 -10.01 33.19 12.82
N ALA A 457 -10.40 32.04 13.38
CA ALA A 457 -9.45 31.08 13.89
C ALA A 457 -8.62 30.50 12.74
N ARG A 458 -7.30 30.61 12.84
CA ARG A 458 -6.36 30.00 11.88
C ARG A 458 -6.20 28.52 12.17
N CYS A 459 -6.22 27.70 11.13
CA CYS A 459 -5.94 26.28 11.25
C CYS A 459 -4.47 26.07 11.65
N ARG A 460 -4.22 25.24 12.67
CA ARG A 460 -2.84 24.94 13.12
C ARG A 460 -1.99 24.17 12.12
N TYR A 461 -2.61 23.58 11.10
CA TYR A 461 -1.92 22.76 10.10
C TYR A 461 -1.55 23.57 8.86
N CYS A 462 -2.50 24.29 8.27
CA CYS A 462 -2.28 25.04 7.02
C CYS A 462 -2.28 26.56 7.19
N SER A 463 -2.48 27.08 8.40
CA SER A 463 -2.58 28.53 8.72
C SER A 463 -3.71 29.31 8.05
N LYS A 464 -4.53 28.66 7.20
CA LYS A 464 -5.71 29.23 6.54
C LYS A 464 -6.90 29.29 7.52
N LYS A 465 -7.81 30.25 7.32
CA LYS A 465 -9.05 30.42 8.09
C LYS A 465 -10.19 29.56 7.50
N GLY A 466 -11.37 29.58 8.12
CA GLY A 466 -12.59 29.02 7.53
C GLY A 466 -12.85 27.53 7.77
N HIS A 467 -11.99 26.82 8.51
CA HIS A 467 -12.22 25.42 8.89
C HIS A 467 -11.58 25.07 10.22
N ASN A 468 -12.13 24.05 10.88
CA ASN A 468 -11.56 23.48 12.09
C ASN A 468 -10.32 22.63 11.78
N PRO A 469 -9.25 22.64 12.61
CA PRO A 469 -8.10 21.75 12.46
C PRO A 469 -8.46 20.27 12.28
N ALA A 470 -9.54 19.81 12.90
CA ALA A 470 -9.98 18.42 12.86
C ALA A 470 -10.37 17.93 11.45
N ILE A 471 -10.71 18.84 10.53
CA ILE A 471 -11.10 18.54 9.14
C ILE A 471 -10.12 19.05 8.08
N CYS A 472 -8.96 19.56 8.52
CA CYS A 472 -7.90 19.95 7.60
C CYS A 472 -7.32 18.69 6.95
N SER A 473 -7.21 18.68 5.61
CA SER A 473 -6.62 17.56 4.84
C SER A 473 -5.12 17.69 4.61
N LEU A 474 -4.51 18.81 5.03
CA LEU A 474 -3.08 19.04 4.84
C LEU A 474 -2.21 18.00 5.59
N PRO A 475 -2.53 17.57 6.83
CA PRO A 475 -1.71 16.57 7.52
C PRO A 475 -1.65 15.22 6.81
N GLU A 476 -2.79 14.75 6.29
CA GLU A 476 -2.88 13.50 5.53
C GLU A 476 -2.12 13.64 4.22
N ARG A 477 -2.38 14.70 3.44
CA ARG A 477 -1.64 14.99 2.21
C ARG A 477 -0.14 15.15 2.44
N SER A 478 0.28 15.75 3.56
CA SER A 478 1.71 15.90 3.89
C SER A 478 2.38 14.56 4.11
N ARG A 479 1.70 13.62 4.76
CA ARG A 479 2.17 12.24 4.91
C ARG A 479 2.29 11.55 3.55
N ASP A 480 1.29 11.69 2.68
CA ASP A 480 1.35 11.11 1.33
C ASP A 480 2.52 11.67 0.52
N ILE A 481 2.80 12.98 0.64
CA ILE A 481 3.97 13.62 0.00
C ILE A 481 5.27 13.05 0.57
N GLU A 482 5.37 12.88 1.89
CA GLU A 482 6.56 12.30 2.53
C GLU A 482 6.82 10.86 2.08
N ASP A 483 5.77 10.02 2.05
CA ASP A 483 5.85 8.63 1.60
C ASP A 483 6.26 8.56 0.11
N GLN A 484 5.70 9.42 -0.75
CA GLN A 484 6.09 9.51 -2.17
C GLN A 484 7.53 9.98 -2.37
N LEU A 485 7.97 10.98 -1.60
CA LEU A 485 9.35 11.46 -1.65
C LEU A 485 10.33 10.34 -1.29
N GLU A 486 10.04 9.54 -0.26
CA GLU A 486 10.91 8.42 0.13
C GLU A 486 11.06 7.37 -0.99
N VAL A 487 9.98 7.08 -1.72
CA VAL A 487 10.01 6.16 -2.87
C VAL A 487 10.79 6.76 -4.04
N LEU A 488 10.53 8.02 -4.39
CA LEU A 488 11.21 8.69 -5.49
C LEU A 488 12.71 8.87 -5.22
N GLN A 489 13.10 9.19 -3.99
CA GLN A 489 14.50 9.31 -3.60
C GLN A 489 15.27 7.99 -3.76
N ARG A 490 14.66 6.86 -3.34
CA ARG A 490 15.23 5.53 -3.56
C ARG A 490 15.39 5.21 -5.05
N ASN A 491 14.35 5.45 -5.84
CA ASN A 491 14.39 5.23 -7.29
C ASN A 491 15.45 6.11 -7.98
N HIS A 492 15.58 7.36 -7.54
CA HIS A 492 16.58 8.30 -8.04
C HIS A 492 18.01 7.84 -7.72
N GLU A 493 18.25 7.33 -6.51
CA GLU A 493 19.53 6.73 -6.12
C GLU A 493 19.85 5.50 -6.99
N ASP A 494 18.87 4.63 -7.22
CA ASP A 494 19.03 3.46 -8.09
C ASP A 494 19.34 3.83 -9.54
N ALA A 495 18.63 4.82 -10.11
CA ALA A 495 18.90 5.35 -11.43
C ALA A 495 20.31 5.95 -11.51
N SER A 496 20.71 6.72 -10.50
CA SER A 496 22.07 7.26 -10.38
C SER A 496 23.13 6.15 -10.34
N ASN A 497 22.89 5.09 -9.58
CA ASN A 497 23.75 3.92 -9.50
C ASN A 497 23.82 3.14 -10.83
N ARG A 498 22.71 3.03 -11.57
CA ARG A 498 22.69 2.47 -12.94
C ARG A 498 23.60 3.28 -13.88
N VAL A 499 23.49 4.61 -13.88
CA VAL A 499 24.36 5.49 -14.68
C VAL A 499 25.84 5.24 -14.35
N LEU A 500 26.21 5.15 -13.07
CA LEU A 500 27.58 4.86 -12.64
C LEU A 500 28.07 3.46 -13.05
N ARG A 501 27.20 2.44 -13.03
CA ARG A 501 27.53 1.09 -13.51
C ARG A 501 27.80 1.08 -15.01
N ILE A 502 26.96 1.75 -15.80
CA ILE A 502 27.12 1.84 -17.26
C ILE A 502 28.40 2.61 -17.62
N ARG A 503 28.68 3.74 -16.95
CA ARG A 503 29.94 4.48 -17.11
C ARG A 503 31.17 3.62 -16.86
N ARG A 504 31.13 2.79 -15.82
CA ARG A 504 32.21 1.84 -15.52
C ARG A 504 32.38 0.78 -16.60
N ARG A 505 31.28 0.29 -17.21
CA ARG A 505 31.34 -0.67 -18.33
C ARG A 505 31.96 -0.02 -19.57
N LEU A 506 31.48 1.15 -19.98
CA LEU A 506 32.02 1.91 -21.10
C LEU A 506 33.55 2.17 -20.95
N ARG A 507 34.02 2.54 -19.76
CA ARG A 507 35.48 2.68 -19.48
C ARG A 507 36.29 1.39 -19.70
N ARG A 508 35.71 0.21 -19.46
CA ARG A 508 36.38 -1.08 -19.72
C ARG A 508 36.55 -1.35 -21.22
N HIS A 509 35.67 -0.79 -22.06
CA HIS A 509 35.78 -0.86 -23.53
C HIS A 509 36.66 0.26 -24.10
N GLY A 510 37.46 0.95 -23.27
CA GLY A 510 38.38 2.00 -23.71
C GLY A 510 37.70 3.32 -24.09
N VAL A 511 36.41 3.49 -23.77
CA VAL A 511 35.68 4.74 -23.96
C VAL A 511 35.93 5.65 -22.76
N ASP A 512 36.57 6.80 -22.98
CA ASP A 512 36.73 7.84 -21.96
C ASP A 512 35.49 8.77 -21.98
N ILE A 513 34.89 9.01 -20.81
CA ILE A 513 33.58 9.67 -20.63
C ILE A 513 33.69 10.82 -19.65
#